data_AF-S5ZRD6-F1
#
_entry.id   AF-S5ZRD6-F1
#
_cell.length_a   1.000
_cell.length_b   1.000
_cell.length_c   1.000
_cell.angle_alpha   90.00
_cell.angle_beta   90.00
_cell.angle_gamma   90.00
#
_symmetry.space_group_name_H-M   'P 1'
#
loop_
_entity.id
_entity.type
_entity.pdbx_description
1 polymer ?
#
loop_
_entity_poly.entity_id
_entity_poly.type
_entity_poly.pdbx_seq_one_letter_code
_entity_poly.pdbx_strand_id
1 'polypeptide(L)'
;MKKAIYYVNQFFAGIGGEDKADYPPEIREGKVGPAAAIGSILKAEITHTIICGDNYMGSNTEKAINTILGFLENKDFDIFIAGPAFQAGRYGVACGNVCKAVKEKFKVPVITSMHIENPGVEMFKKDMPIFKGGHSAGSVKKDTEAMALYANKILSGEETLGAEAEGYFARGIRKQVFLKNGPNAAVRGVQMLIKKLNGEEYQTELIISKKDRVPAAPPIKDLSAATIAVLNTGGIVPVTNPDKIQSASATRWGRYDCSQMDRLQSGEFKTIHAGFDPAAADADPNVVLPWDVLKEMEKEKVFARLHNYFYSTVGTGTTQAEAKRMAEEIIPHLKADNVGGCIMVST
;
A
#
# COMPACT_ATOMS: atom_id res chain seq x y z
N MET A 1 19.89 -30.48 -8.59
CA MET A 1 18.50 -30.07 -8.89
C MET A 1 18.24 -28.75 -8.20
N LYS A 2 17.55 -27.80 -8.84
CA LYS A 2 17.24 -26.50 -8.22
C LYS A 2 16.25 -26.67 -7.07
N LYS A 3 16.41 -25.90 -6.01
CA LYS A 3 15.60 -25.97 -4.78
C LYS A 3 14.79 -24.70 -4.60
N ALA A 4 13.56 -24.85 -4.12
CA ALA A 4 12.67 -23.75 -3.79
C ALA A 4 12.15 -23.91 -2.36
N ILE A 5 11.83 -22.77 -1.74
CA ILE A 5 11.09 -22.72 -0.48
C ILE A 5 9.82 -21.89 -0.70
N TYR A 6 8.73 -22.37 -0.11
CA TYR A 6 7.40 -21.78 -0.26
C TYR A 6 6.92 -21.13 1.03
N TYR A 7 6.18 -20.04 0.94
CA TYR A 7 5.49 -19.40 2.07
C TYR A 7 3.98 -19.36 1.82
N VAL A 8 3.22 -19.75 2.84
CA VAL A 8 1.76 -19.80 2.80
C VAL A 8 1.17 -19.36 4.16
N ASN A 9 -0.06 -18.82 4.17
CA ASN A 9 -0.75 -18.55 5.44
C ASN A 9 -1.40 -19.82 6.02
N GLN A 10 -1.92 -19.68 7.24
CA GLN A 10 -2.59 -20.75 7.96
C GLN A 10 -3.81 -21.33 7.21
N PHE A 11 -4.56 -20.49 6.50
CA PHE A 11 -5.77 -20.90 5.80
C PHE A 11 -5.45 -21.80 4.62
N PHE A 12 -4.54 -21.36 3.75
CA PHE A 12 -4.11 -22.13 2.59
C PHE A 12 -3.23 -23.33 2.97
N ALA A 13 -2.66 -23.33 4.18
CA ALA A 13 -2.01 -24.49 4.76
C ALA A 13 -2.96 -25.56 5.32
N GLY A 14 -4.27 -25.28 5.40
CA GLY A 14 -5.26 -26.20 5.97
C GLY A 14 -5.26 -26.25 7.51
N ILE A 15 -4.75 -25.21 8.19
CA ILE A 15 -4.70 -25.14 9.66
C ILE A 15 -6.02 -24.63 10.23
N GLY A 16 -6.64 -23.63 9.59
CA GLY A 16 -7.88 -23.00 10.05
C GLY A 16 -8.06 -21.61 9.47
N GLY A 17 -9.19 -20.97 9.78
CA GLY A 17 -9.54 -19.65 9.26
C GLY A 17 -9.06 -18.52 10.16
N GLU A 18 -9.99 -17.61 10.49
CA GLU A 18 -9.74 -16.49 11.41
C GLU A 18 -9.41 -16.96 12.83
N ASP A 19 -10.01 -18.06 13.29
CA ASP A 19 -9.79 -18.63 14.62
C ASP A 19 -8.35 -19.12 14.84
N LYS A 20 -7.62 -19.38 13.74
CA LYS A 20 -6.21 -19.77 13.74
C LYS A 20 -5.29 -18.70 13.15
N ALA A 21 -5.77 -17.47 12.93
CA ALA A 21 -4.95 -16.43 12.30
C ALA A 21 -3.73 -15.99 13.15
N ASP A 22 -3.69 -16.31 14.44
CA ASP A 22 -2.53 -16.11 15.32
C ASP A 22 -1.54 -17.29 15.35
N TYR A 23 -1.62 -18.20 14.37
CA TYR A 23 -0.71 -19.35 14.28
C TYR A 23 0.76 -18.89 14.15
N PRO A 24 1.67 -19.34 15.03
CA PRO A 24 3.08 -18.95 14.97
C PRO A 24 3.77 -19.52 13.71
N PRO A 25 4.91 -18.95 13.29
CA PRO A 25 5.68 -19.49 12.17
C PRO A 25 6.07 -20.96 12.39
N GLU A 26 5.78 -21.80 11.40
CA GLU A 26 6.15 -23.20 11.35
C GLU A 26 6.80 -23.48 9.98
N ILE A 27 7.74 -24.43 9.94
CA ILE A 27 8.30 -24.95 8.69
C ILE A 27 7.99 -26.45 8.59
N ARG A 28 7.50 -26.87 7.42
CA ARG A 28 7.23 -28.28 7.09
C ARG A 28 8.05 -28.70 5.90
N GLU A 29 8.51 -29.95 5.90
CA GLU A 29 9.13 -30.55 4.72
C GLU A 29 8.07 -30.83 3.64
N GLY A 30 8.44 -30.57 2.39
CA GLY A 30 7.59 -30.79 1.23
C GLY A 30 6.57 -29.68 0.94
N LYS A 31 5.57 -30.04 0.15
CA LYS A 31 4.57 -29.13 -0.44
C LYS A 31 3.33 -29.08 0.46
N VAL A 32 2.92 -27.87 0.86
CA VAL A 32 1.64 -27.65 1.58
C VAL A 32 0.76 -26.68 0.80
N GLY A 33 -0.52 -27.01 0.64
CA GLY A 33 -1.51 -26.11 0.03
C GLY A 33 -1.20 -25.75 -1.43
N PRO A 34 -1.23 -24.45 -1.80
CA PRO A 34 -0.88 -23.97 -3.14
C PRO A 34 0.52 -24.35 -3.63
N ALA A 35 1.44 -24.74 -2.73
CA ALA A 35 2.75 -25.27 -3.10
C ALA A 35 2.64 -26.53 -3.99
N ALA A 36 1.58 -27.33 -3.83
CA ALA A 36 1.34 -28.48 -4.68
C ALA A 36 1.03 -28.07 -6.13
N ALA A 37 0.19 -27.05 -6.31
CA ALA A 37 -0.21 -26.55 -7.62
C ALA A 37 1.01 -25.98 -8.38
N ILE A 38 1.74 -25.04 -7.76
CA ILE A 38 2.93 -24.45 -8.38
C ILE A 38 4.03 -25.48 -8.60
N GLY A 39 4.22 -26.40 -7.65
CA GLY A 39 5.25 -27.43 -7.67
C GLY A 39 5.00 -28.54 -8.70
N SER A 40 3.90 -28.51 -9.44
CA SER A 40 3.67 -29.39 -10.60
C SER A 40 4.21 -28.81 -11.91
N ILE A 41 4.45 -27.49 -11.96
CA ILE A 41 4.92 -26.75 -13.15
C ILE A 41 6.36 -26.26 -12.94
N LEU A 42 6.74 -25.98 -11.68
CA LEU A 42 8.06 -25.51 -11.31
C LEU A 42 9.14 -26.57 -11.59
N LYS A 43 10.18 -26.20 -12.34
CA LYS A 43 11.39 -26.98 -12.63
C LYS A 43 12.40 -26.89 -11.47
N ALA A 44 11.89 -26.95 -10.25
CA ALA A 44 12.65 -27.00 -9.00
C ALA A 44 11.85 -27.76 -7.95
N GLU A 45 12.57 -28.37 -7.01
CA GLU A 45 11.95 -29.07 -5.88
C GLU A 45 11.59 -28.08 -4.79
N ILE A 46 10.32 -28.05 -4.40
CA ILE A 46 9.88 -27.35 -3.18
C ILE A 46 10.22 -28.23 -1.99
N THR A 47 11.34 -27.92 -1.34
CA THR A 47 11.89 -28.73 -0.25
C THR A 47 11.15 -28.48 1.06
N HIS A 48 10.72 -27.24 1.29
CA HIS A 48 10.05 -26.84 2.52
C HIS A 48 8.94 -25.82 2.23
N THR A 49 7.91 -25.85 3.06
CA THR A 49 6.85 -24.85 3.10
C THR A 49 6.78 -24.21 4.49
N ILE A 50 6.82 -22.89 4.53
CA ILE A 50 6.68 -22.07 5.73
C ILE A 50 5.23 -21.65 5.86
N ILE A 51 4.69 -21.81 7.06
CA ILE A 51 3.31 -21.48 7.42
C ILE A 51 3.36 -20.41 8.50
N CYS A 52 2.61 -19.32 8.34
CA CYS A 52 2.44 -18.34 9.40
C CYS A 52 1.03 -17.75 9.37
N GLY A 53 0.45 -17.54 10.54
CA GLY A 53 -0.84 -16.89 10.70
C GLY A 53 -0.79 -15.42 10.29
N ASP A 54 -1.82 -14.96 9.59
CA ASP A 54 -1.94 -13.58 9.12
C ASP A 54 -1.95 -12.54 10.27
N ASN A 55 -2.62 -12.83 11.39
CA ASN A 55 -2.62 -11.95 12.57
C ASN A 55 -1.30 -12.01 13.33
N TYR A 56 -0.68 -13.19 13.40
CA TYR A 56 0.62 -13.33 14.04
C TYR A 56 1.66 -12.48 13.30
N MET A 57 1.72 -12.59 11.98
CA MET A 57 2.62 -11.78 11.14
C MET A 57 2.32 -10.30 11.26
N GLY A 58 1.03 -9.90 11.30
CA GLY A 58 0.64 -8.50 11.45
C GLY A 58 1.01 -7.89 12.81
N SER A 59 0.85 -8.66 13.90
CA SER A 59 1.05 -8.16 15.27
C SER A 59 2.47 -8.34 15.78
N ASN A 60 3.25 -9.26 15.19
CA ASN A 60 4.60 -9.64 15.63
C ASN A 60 5.59 -9.66 14.46
N THR A 61 5.48 -8.72 13.52
CA THR A 61 6.17 -8.77 12.22
C THR A 61 7.67 -9.06 12.33
N GLU A 62 8.42 -8.31 13.14
CA GLU A 62 9.87 -8.51 13.29
C GLU A 62 10.21 -9.89 13.86
N LYS A 63 9.50 -10.30 14.90
CA LYS A 63 9.69 -11.61 15.55
C LYS A 63 9.37 -12.75 14.58
N ALA A 64 8.29 -12.63 13.83
CA ALA A 64 7.87 -13.61 12.83
C ALA A 64 8.91 -13.72 11.71
N ILE A 65 9.36 -12.59 11.17
CA ILE A 65 10.42 -12.55 10.15
C ILE A 65 11.71 -13.17 10.68
N ASN A 66 12.18 -12.79 11.87
CA ASN A 66 13.41 -13.34 12.44
C ASN A 66 13.33 -14.86 12.63
N THR A 67 12.18 -15.37 13.07
CA THR A 67 11.93 -16.81 13.20
C THR A 67 12.00 -17.51 11.84
N ILE A 68 11.31 -16.95 10.84
CA ILE A 68 11.30 -17.46 9.47
C ILE A 68 12.72 -17.47 8.87
N LEU A 69 13.47 -16.38 9.02
CA LEU A 69 14.85 -16.31 8.56
C LEU A 69 15.73 -17.32 9.27
N GLY A 70 15.51 -17.58 10.56
CA GLY A 70 16.21 -18.61 11.33
C GLY A 70 15.95 -20.03 10.79
N PHE A 71 14.72 -20.34 10.35
CA PHE A 71 14.43 -21.61 9.68
C PHE A 71 15.22 -21.81 8.38
N LEU A 72 15.57 -20.71 7.71
CA LEU A 72 16.21 -20.70 6.40
C LEU A 72 17.74 -20.71 6.45
N GLU A 73 18.37 -20.36 7.58
CA GLU A 73 19.84 -20.19 7.68
C GLU A 73 20.64 -21.42 7.26
N ASN A 74 20.13 -22.61 7.54
CA ASN A 74 20.80 -23.88 7.25
C ASN A 74 20.17 -24.62 6.06
N LYS A 75 19.48 -23.91 5.17
CA LYS A 75 18.78 -24.51 4.02
C LYS A 75 19.30 -23.91 2.72
N ASP A 76 19.66 -24.77 1.78
CA ASP A 76 19.96 -24.34 0.40
C ASP A 76 18.67 -24.16 -0.40
N PHE A 77 18.51 -23.00 -1.02
CA PHE A 77 17.44 -22.74 -1.97
C PHE A 77 17.87 -21.71 -3.00
N ASP A 78 17.39 -21.87 -4.23
CA ASP A 78 17.70 -21.02 -5.37
C ASP A 78 16.63 -19.95 -5.61
N ILE A 79 15.42 -20.14 -5.07
CA ILE A 79 14.29 -19.22 -5.21
C ILE A 79 13.35 -19.34 -4.00
N PHE A 80 12.78 -18.20 -3.60
CA PHE A 80 11.72 -18.15 -2.60
C PHE A 80 10.39 -17.71 -3.24
N ILE A 81 9.30 -18.38 -2.88
CA ILE A 81 8.00 -18.14 -3.46
C ILE A 81 6.96 -17.97 -2.36
N ALA A 82 6.11 -16.94 -2.44
CA ALA A 82 5.04 -16.70 -1.47
C ALA A 82 3.69 -16.49 -2.17
N GLY A 83 2.58 -16.83 -1.50
CA GLY A 83 1.23 -16.58 -2.00
C GLY A 83 0.67 -17.81 -2.73
N PRO A 84 -0.07 -17.64 -3.84
CA PRO A 84 -0.73 -16.40 -4.26
C PRO A 84 -1.63 -15.86 -3.14
N ALA A 85 -1.64 -14.53 -2.94
CA ALA A 85 -2.36 -13.89 -1.84
C ALA A 85 -3.71 -13.28 -2.22
N PHE A 86 -4.07 -13.29 -3.52
CA PHE A 86 -5.36 -12.79 -4.01
C PHE A 86 -5.69 -11.38 -3.47
N GLN A 87 -6.96 -11.10 -3.14
CA GLN A 87 -7.37 -9.89 -2.44
C GLN A 87 -7.20 -9.95 -0.91
N ALA A 88 -6.57 -10.99 -0.35
CA ALA A 88 -6.40 -11.09 1.10
C ALA A 88 -5.33 -10.11 1.60
N GLY A 89 -5.76 -8.98 2.18
CA GLY A 89 -4.88 -7.87 2.54
C GLY A 89 -3.75 -8.24 3.52
N ARG A 90 -4.09 -8.82 4.70
CA ARG A 90 -3.08 -9.25 5.69
C ARG A 90 -2.09 -10.26 5.10
N TYR A 91 -2.59 -11.23 4.35
CA TYR A 91 -1.76 -12.25 3.72
C TYR A 91 -0.83 -11.69 2.63
N GLY A 92 -1.31 -10.74 1.83
CA GLY A 92 -0.48 -10.08 0.81
C GLY A 92 0.65 -9.26 1.44
N VAL A 93 0.35 -8.51 2.52
CA VAL A 93 1.38 -7.79 3.28
C VAL A 93 2.40 -8.76 3.89
N ALA A 94 1.94 -9.89 4.45
CA ALA A 94 2.80 -10.94 4.97
C ALA A 94 3.73 -11.53 3.90
N CYS A 95 3.20 -11.90 2.73
CA CYS A 95 3.98 -12.39 1.60
C CYS A 95 5.07 -11.40 1.18
N GLY A 96 4.71 -10.12 1.06
CA GLY A 96 5.65 -9.06 0.68
C GLY A 96 6.76 -8.85 1.71
N ASN A 97 6.43 -8.77 3.00
CA ASN A 97 7.40 -8.65 4.08
C ASN A 97 8.40 -9.81 4.11
N VAL A 98 7.91 -11.06 4.06
CA VAL A 98 8.77 -12.24 4.09
C VAL A 98 9.65 -12.30 2.84
N CYS A 99 9.09 -12.10 1.65
CA CYS A 99 9.88 -12.09 0.42
C CYS A 99 10.96 -11.00 0.44
N LYS A 100 10.66 -9.80 0.93
CA LYS A 100 11.64 -8.71 1.05
C LYS A 100 12.78 -9.11 1.98
N ALA A 101 12.47 -9.59 3.18
CA ALA A 101 13.46 -10.00 4.16
C ALA A 101 14.35 -11.16 3.65
N VAL A 102 13.75 -12.16 3.00
CA VAL A 102 14.48 -13.29 2.42
C VAL A 102 15.40 -12.83 1.30
N LYS A 103 14.91 -11.98 0.39
CA LYS A 103 15.71 -11.41 -0.70
C LYS A 103 16.92 -10.64 -0.17
N GLU A 104 16.71 -9.83 0.87
CA GLU A 104 17.75 -8.99 1.45
C GLU A 104 18.82 -9.82 2.17
N LYS A 105 18.43 -10.86 2.93
CA LYS A 105 19.36 -11.70 3.68
C LYS A 105 20.09 -12.73 2.82
N PHE A 106 19.36 -13.49 2.00
CA PHE A 106 19.90 -14.63 1.27
C PHE A 106 20.29 -14.32 -0.18
N LYS A 107 19.95 -13.13 -0.69
CA LYS A 107 20.25 -12.69 -2.06
C LYS A 107 19.70 -13.61 -3.17
N VAL A 108 18.66 -14.37 -2.86
CA VAL A 108 17.95 -15.20 -3.83
C VAL A 108 16.80 -14.43 -4.50
N PRO A 109 16.42 -14.80 -5.73
CA PRO A 109 15.19 -14.30 -6.34
C PRO A 109 13.96 -14.67 -5.50
N VAL A 110 13.00 -13.74 -5.46
CA VAL A 110 11.74 -13.91 -4.75
C VAL A 110 10.58 -13.50 -5.65
N ILE A 111 9.47 -14.23 -5.60
CA ILE A 111 8.28 -13.95 -6.40
C ILE A 111 6.99 -14.20 -5.60
N THR A 112 5.94 -13.46 -5.94
CA THR A 112 4.61 -13.63 -5.36
C THR A 112 3.51 -13.20 -6.34
N SER A 113 2.24 -13.38 -5.98
CA SER A 113 1.07 -12.97 -6.78
C SER A 113 0.00 -12.38 -5.86
N MET A 114 -0.61 -11.28 -6.29
CA MET A 114 -1.63 -10.56 -5.51
C MET A 114 -2.65 -9.90 -6.45
N HIS A 115 -3.89 -9.73 -5.98
CA HIS A 115 -4.88 -8.91 -6.67
C HIS A 115 -4.48 -7.43 -6.64
N ILE A 116 -4.91 -6.63 -7.62
CA ILE A 116 -4.55 -5.20 -7.71
C ILE A 116 -4.99 -4.38 -6.49
N GLU A 117 -6.08 -4.77 -5.83
CA GLU A 117 -6.59 -4.12 -4.61
C GLU A 117 -5.87 -4.59 -3.33
N ASN A 118 -4.95 -5.55 -3.44
CA ASN A 118 -4.20 -6.00 -2.28
C ASN A 118 -3.15 -4.94 -1.89
N PRO A 119 -3.13 -4.44 -0.63
CA PRO A 119 -2.17 -3.42 -0.19
C PRO A 119 -0.71 -3.83 -0.38
N GLY A 120 -0.40 -5.13 -0.33
CA GLY A 120 0.95 -5.65 -0.58
C GLY A 120 1.49 -5.32 -1.98
N VAL A 121 0.62 -5.09 -2.97
CA VAL A 121 1.06 -4.68 -4.32
C VAL A 121 1.76 -3.32 -4.27
N GLU A 122 1.12 -2.30 -3.69
CA GLU A 122 1.71 -0.96 -3.67
C GLU A 122 2.95 -0.90 -2.79
N MET A 123 2.93 -1.62 -1.67
CA MET A 123 4.03 -1.67 -0.71
C MET A 123 5.31 -2.31 -1.30
N PHE A 124 5.18 -3.37 -2.10
CA PHE A 124 6.31 -4.25 -2.42
C PHE A 124 6.60 -4.44 -3.92
N LYS A 125 5.78 -3.92 -4.85
CA LYS A 125 6.02 -4.09 -6.31
C LYS A 125 7.36 -3.53 -6.77
N LYS A 126 7.93 -2.53 -6.09
CA LYS A 126 9.26 -2.00 -6.41
C LYS A 126 10.36 -3.01 -6.03
N ASP A 127 10.16 -3.70 -4.92
CA ASP A 127 11.15 -4.62 -4.34
C ASP A 127 11.23 -5.95 -5.09
N MET A 128 10.12 -6.48 -5.59
CA MET A 128 10.07 -7.82 -6.22
C MET A 128 8.99 -7.93 -7.32
N PRO A 129 9.09 -8.93 -8.21
CA PRO A 129 8.00 -9.30 -9.11
C PRO A 129 6.76 -9.77 -8.32
N ILE A 130 5.66 -9.02 -8.47
CA ILE A 130 4.34 -9.38 -7.96
C ILE A 130 3.43 -9.61 -9.16
N PHE A 131 2.98 -10.84 -9.36
CA PHE A 131 2.09 -11.22 -10.45
C PHE A 131 0.67 -10.68 -10.22
N LYS A 132 0.00 -10.32 -11.32
CA LYS A 132 -1.40 -9.87 -11.30
C LYS A 132 -2.31 -11.08 -11.03
N GLY A 133 -2.61 -11.29 -9.75
CA GLY A 133 -3.42 -12.41 -9.28
C GLY A 133 -4.92 -12.15 -9.32
N GLY A 134 -5.71 -13.22 -9.16
CA GLY A 134 -7.17 -13.15 -9.09
C GLY A 134 -7.71 -12.63 -7.75
N HIS A 135 -9.01 -12.34 -7.70
CA HIS A 135 -9.69 -11.83 -6.50
C HIS A 135 -9.79 -12.87 -5.38
N SER A 136 -9.89 -14.16 -5.71
CA SER A 136 -10.14 -15.23 -4.74
C SER A 136 -9.37 -16.53 -5.03
N ALA A 137 -9.45 -17.49 -4.10
CA ALA A 137 -8.84 -18.81 -4.19
C ALA A 137 -9.23 -19.62 -5.45
N GLY A 138 -10.32 -19.27 -6.14
CA GLY A 138 -10.66 -19.88 -7.43
C GLY A 138 -9.58 -19.68 -8.51
N SER A 139 -8.68 -18.70 -8.32
CA SER A 139 -7.60 -18.39 -9.26
C SER A 139 -6.26 -19.07 -8.95
N VAL A 140 -6.17 -19.93 -7.90
CA VAL A 140 -4.90 -20.59 -7.50
C VAL A 140 -4.16 -21.19 -8.70
N LYS A 141 -4.85 -21.96 -9.55
CA LYS A 141 -4.22 -22.65 -10.69
C LYS A 141 -3.58 -21.65 -11.66
N LYS A 142 -4.32 -20.62 -12.05
CA LYS A 142 -3.86 -19.58 -13.00
C LYS A 142 -2.69 -18.78 -12.43
N ASP A 143 -2.80 -18.37 -11.16
CA ASP A 143 -1.80 -17.52 -10.52
C ASP A 143 -0.49 -18.30 -10.28
N THR A 144 -0.60 -19.55 -9.84
CA THR A 144 0.57 -20.43 -9.63
C THR A 144 1.25 -20.80 -10.94
N GLU A 145 0.51 -21.02 -12.03
CA GLU A 145 1.07 -21.27 -13.36
C GLU A 145 1.92 -20.08 -13.84
N ALA A 146 1.39 -18.86 -13.77
CA ALA A 146 2.12 -17.66 -14.17
C ALA A 146 3.41 -17.47 -13.35
N MET A 147 3.33 -17.66 -12.02
CA MET A 147 4.49 -17.61 -11.13
C MET A 147 5.54 -18.69 -11.44
N ALA A 148 5.11 -19.94 -11.68
CA ALA A 148 6.01 -21.06 -11.97
C ALA A 148 6.77 -20.86 -13.29
N LEU A 149 6.08 -20.40 -14.35
CA LEU A 149 6.71 -20.17 -15.65
C LEU A 149 7.81 -19.12 -15.56
N TYR A 150 7.57 -18.04 -14.81
CA TYR A 150 8.57 -17.00 -14.60
C TYR A 150 9.71 -17.46 -13.67
N ALA A 151 9.40 -18.20 -12.60
CA ALA A 151 10.41 -18.83 -11.75
C ALA A 151 11.35 -19.74 -12.56
N ASN A 152 10.80 -20.54 -13.48
CA ASN A 152 11.56 -21.43 -14.34
C ASN A 152 12.57 -20.67 -15.21
N LYS A 153 12.17 -19.53 -15.79
CA LYS A 153 13.08 -18.65 -16.56
C LYS A 153 14.22 -18.12 -15.70
N ILE A 154 13.92 -17.68 -14.48
CA ILE A 154 14.96 -17.20 -13.55
C ILE A 154 15.94 -18.33 -13.23
N LEU A 155 15.42 -19.52 -12.93
CA LEU A 155 16.23 -20.68 -12.52
C LEU A 155 17.09 -21.24 -13.67
N SER A 156 16.64 -21.12 -14.92
CA SER A 156 17.40 -21.50 -16.12
C SER A 156 18.38 -20.41 -16.58
N GLY A 157 18.34 -19.21 -16.00
CA GLY A 157 19.16 -18.07 -16.41
C GLY A 157 18.68 -17.42 -17.72
N GLU A 158 17.45 -17.69 -18.14
CA GLU A 158 16.83 -17.05 -19.29
C GLU A 158 16.59 -15.56 -19.04
N GLU A 159 16.71 -14.76 -20.10
CA GLU A 159 16.46 -13.32 -20.02
C GLU A 159 14.97 -13.04 -19.72
N THR A 160 14.70 -12.41 -18.58
CA THR A 160 13.35 -11.98 -18.22
C THR A 160 12.94 -10.74 -18.99
N LEU A 161 11.70 -10.70 -19.47
CA LEU A 161 11.13 -9.55 -20.14
C LEU A 161 10.54 -8.52 -19.15
N GLY A 162 9.96 -7.46 -19.71
CA GLY A 162 9.28 -6.41 -18.96
C GLY A 162 7.97 -6.88 -18.30
N ALA A 163 7.49 -6.07 -17.36
CA ALA A 163 6.30 -6.34 -16.55
C ALA A 163 5.06 -6.74 -17.35
N GLU A 164 4.84 -6.09 -18.50
CA GLU A 164 3.70 -6.38 -19.38
C GLU A 164 3.82 -7.75 -20.04
N ALA A 165 4.96 -8.07 -20.63
CA ALA A 165 5.20 -9.35 -21.30
C ALA A 165 5.21 -10.54 -20.33
N GLU A 166 5.67 -10.33 -19.10
CA GLU A 166 5.73 -11.37 -18.07
C GLU A 166 4.47 -11.42 -17.18
N GLY A 167 3.62 -10.39 -17.19
CA GLY A 167 2.36 -10.38 -16.44
C GLY A 167 2.45 -9.95 -14.95
N TYR A 168 3.56 -9.36 -14.51
CA TYR A 168 3.71 -8.79 -13.17
C TYR A 168 3.42 -7.28 -13.12
N PHE A 169 3.21 -6.73 -11.92
CA PHE A 169 2.99 -5.28 -11.74
C PHE A 169 4.26 -4.48 -12.05
N ALA A 170 4.10 -3.34 -12.74
CA ALA A 170 5.22 -2.48 -13.08
C ALA A 170 5.98 -2.02 -11.83
N ARG A 171 7.31 -2.20 -11.86
CA ARG A 171 8.20 -2.02 -10.70
C ARG A 171 8.91 -0.66 -10.69
N GLY A 172 8.69 0.16 -11.71
CA GLY A 172 9.43 1.42 -11.92
C GLY A 172 10.87 1.23 -12.39
N ILE A 173 11.30 -0.01 -12.66
CA ILE A 173 12.64 -0.32 -13.17
C ILE A 173 12.61 -0.21 -14.69
N ARG A 174 13.54 0.59 -15.25
CA ARG A 174 13.77 0.69 -16.69
C ARG A 174 15.11 0.04 -17.01
N LYS A 175 15.11 -0.85 -18.00
CA LYS A 175 16.33 -1.42 -18.58
C LYS A 175 16.49 -0.89 -19.99
N GLN A 176 17.69 -0.43 -20.32
CA GLN A 176 18.05 -0.17 -21.69
C GLN A 176 18.23 -1.52 -22.40
N VAL A 177 17.53 -1.72 -23.49
CA VAL A 177 17.59 -2.95 -24.29
C VAL A 177 17.92 -2.60 -25.73
N PHE A 178 18.80 -3.39 -26.34
CA PHE A 178 19.03 -3.37 -27.77
C PHE A 178 18.24 -4.52 -28.38
N LEU A 179 17.28 -4.18 -29.25
CA LEU A 179 16.50 -5.21 -29.94
C LEU A 179 17.44 -6.02 -30.84
N LYS A 180 17.40 -7.35 -30.70
CA LYS A 180 18.15 -8.25 -31.59
C LYS A 180 17.66 -8.13 -33.04
N ASN A 181 16.36 -7.90 -33.21
CA ASN A 181 15.68 -7.79 -34.50
C ASN A 181 14.70 -6.60 -34.48
N GLY A 182 14.51 -5.95 -35.63
CA GLY A 182 13.55 -4.85 -35.80
C GLY A 182 14.18 -3.46 -35.89
N PRO A 183 13.35 -2.41 -36.08
CA PRO A 183 13.81 -1.04 -36.22
C PRO A 183 14.49 -0.53 -34.94
N ASN A 184 15.56 0.24 -35.11
CA ASN A 184 16.26 0.85 -33.98
C ASN A 184 15.38 1.88 -33.24
N ALA A 185 15.82 2.32 -32.05
CA ALA A 185 15.05 3.23 -31.22
C ALA A 185 14.72 4.57 -31.91
N ALA A 186 15.60 5.09 -32.77
CA ALA A 186 15.33 6.33 -33.52
C ALA A 186 14.18 6.15 -34.51
N VAL A 187 14.20 5.06 -35.29
CA VAL A 187 13.13 4.75 -36.25
C VAL A 187 11.79 4.55 -35.54
N ARG A 188 11.77 3.78 -34.44
CA ARG A 188 10.55 3.56 -33.65
C ARG A 188 10.00 4.85 -33.04
N GLY A 189 10.88 5.71 -32.51
CA GLY A 189 10.50 7.02 -31.97
C GLY A 189 9.87 7.93 -33.03
N VAL A 190 10.47 8.00 -34.23
CA VAL A 190 9.91 8.79 -35.34
C VAL A 190 8.58 8.20 -35.83
N GLN A 191 8.48 6.88 -35.98
CA GLN A 191 7.22 6.22 -36.36
C GLN A 191 6.11 6.50 -35.35
N MET A 192 6.41 6.44 -34.05
CA MET A 192 5.47 6.77 -32.98
C MET A 192 5.02 8.24 -33.05
N LEU A 193 5.94 9.16 -33.34
CA LEU A 193 5.62 10.58 -33.52
C LEU A 193 4.69 10.79 -34.72
N ILE A 194 4.98 10.17 -35.86
CA ILE A 194 4.13 10.26 -37.07
C ILE A 194 2.72 9.76 -36.75
N LYS A 195 2.59 8.57 -36.12
CA LYS A 195 1.29 8.04 -35.70
C LYS A 195 0.53 9.01 -34.81
N LYS A 196 1.21 9.57 -33.81
CA LYS A 196 0.62 10.57 -32.90
C LYS A 196 0.13 11.82 -33.64
N LEU A 197 0.90 12.34 -34.59
CA LEU A 197 0.54 13.52 -35.38
C LEU A 197 -0.65 13.26 -36.32
N ASN A 198 -0.79 12.03 -36.79
CA ASN A 198 -1.91 11.59 -37.63
C ASN A 198 -3.16 11.17 -36.83
N GLY A 199 -3.12 11.19 -35.50
CA GLY A 199 -4.21 10.69 -34.66
C GLY A 199 -4.40 9.17 -34.70
N GLU A 200 -3.38 8.43 -35.15
CA GLU A 200 -3.37 6.96 -35.16
C GLU A 200 -3.04 6.38 -33.78
N GLU A 201 -3.41 5.13 -33.53
CA GLU A 201 -3.03 4.43 -32.30
C GLU A 201 -1.51 4.27 -32.18
N TYR A 202 -0.95 4.71 -31.04
CA TYR A 202 0.45 4.56 -30.71
C TYR A 202 0.62 4.17 -29.23
N GLN A 203 1.67 3.41 -28.94
CA GLN A 203 2.06 3.06 -27.57
C GLN A 203 3.40 3.73 -27.25
N THR A 204 3.43 4.52 -26.17
CA THR A 204 4.68 5.10 -25.68
C THR A 204 5.53 4.02 -24.99
N GLU A 205 6.82 4.01 -25.32
CA GLU A 205 7.84 3.20 -24.63
C GLU A 205 8.22 3.81 -23.27
N LEU A 206 7.97 5.11 -23.12
CA LEU A 206 8.10 5.85 -21.87
C LEU A 206 6.72 6.07 -21.29
N ILE A 207 6.16 5.01 -20.67
CA ILE A 207 4.88 5.11 -19.96
C ILE A 207 5.05 6.11 -18.81
N ILE A 208 4.33 7.22 -18.92
CA ILE A 208 4.16 8.20 -17.83
C ILE A 208 2.93 7.74 -17.06
N SER A 209 3.10 7.39 -15.78
CA SER A 209 1.99 7.00 -14.92
C SER A 209 0.93 8.10 -14.91
N LYS A 210 -0.34 7.74 -15.15
CA LYS A 210 -1.45 8.68 -14.99
C LYS A 210 -1.47 9.13 -13.53
N LYS A 211 -1.32 10.44 -13.30
CA LYS A 211 -1.62 11.03 -12.00
C LYS A 211 -3.13 10.99 -11.85
N ASP A 212 -3.62 10.33 -10.81
CA ASP A 212 -5.02 10.46 -10.43
C ASP A 212 -5.23 11.90 -9.97
N ARG A 213 -5.93 12.69 -10.78
CA ARG A 213 -6.18 14.11 -10.53
C ARG A 213 -7.66 14.29 -10.31
N VAL A 214 -8.02 14.68 -9.10
CA VAL A 214 -9.37 15.15 -8.81
C VAL A 214 -9.49 16.60 -9.32
N PRO A 215 -10.60 16.98 -10.00
CA PRO A 215 -10.84 18.37 -10.36
C PRO A 215 -10.75 19.25 -9.11
N ALA A 216 -10.16 20.44 -9.25
CA ALA A 216 -10.17 21.42 -8.16
C ALA A 216 -11.62 21.78 -7.81
N ALA A 217 -11.90 21.92 -6.52
CA ALA A 217 -13.21 22.39 -6.06
C ALA A 217 -13.49 23.79 -6.66
N PRO A 218 -14.74 24.08 -7.07
CA PRO A 218 -15.10 25.41 -7.53
C PRO A 218 -14.77 26.47 -6.48
N PRO A 219 -14.34 27.68 -6.90
CA PRO A 219 -14.03 28.75 -5.96
C PRO A 219 -15.29 29.21 -5.21
N ILE A 220 -15.13 29.56 -3.94
CA ILE A 220 -16.18 30.20 -3.15
C ILE A 220 -16.31 31.64 -3.66
N LYS A 221 -17.50 31.99 -4.17
CA LYS A 221 -17.73 33.31 -4.79
C LYS A 221 -17.73 34.46 -3.79
N ASP A 222 -18.29 34.23 -2.62
CA ASP A 222 -18.34 35.19 -1.52
C ASP A 222 -17.89 34.49 -0.25
N LEU A 223 -16.65 34.75 0.14
CA LEU A 223 -16.05 34.15 1.33
C LEU A 223 -16.71 34.67 2.61
N SER A 224 -17.11 35.95 2.63
CA SER A 224 -17.70 36.63 3.80
C SER A 224 -19.03 36.04 4.26
N ALA A 225 -19.71 35.30 3.37
CA ALA A 225 -20.95 34.59 3.65
C ALA A 225 -20.75 33.07 3.94
N ALA A 226 -19.53 32.55 3.79
CA ALA A 226 -19.26 31.12 3.86
C ALA A 226 -18.97 30.63 5.28
N THR A 227 -19.44 29.42 5.59
CA THR A 227 -18.94 28.64 6.74
C THR A 227 -17.72 27.82 6.29
N ILE A 228 -16.60 27.92 7.01
CA ILE A 228 -15.35 27.22 6.70
C ILE A 228 -15.11 26.10 7.72
N ALA A 229 -14.80 24.89 7.27
CA ALA A 229 -14.37 23.79 8.13
C ALA A 229 -12.88 23.46 7.95
N VAL A 230 -12.27 22.89 8.99
CA VAL A 230 -10.87 22.49 8.99
C VAL A 230 -10.76 20.99 9.18
N LEU A 231 -9.97 20.36 8.30
CA LEU A 231 -9.64 18.96 8.35
C LEU A 231 -8.11 18.85 8.35
N ASN A 232 -7.57 17.91 9.11
CA ASN A 232 -6.12 17.71 9.17
C ASN A 232 -5.74 16.24 8.98
N THR A 233 -4.63 16.03 8.28
CA THR A 233 -3.97 14.71 8.19
C THR A 233 -2.71 14.62 9.05
N GLY A 234 -2.38 15.69 9.78
CA GLY A 234 -1.28 15.77 10.75
C GLY A 234 -1.60 15.15 12.11
N GLY A 235 -2.75 14.48 12.26
CA GLY A 235 -3.09 13.70 13.44
C GLY A 235 -3.24 14.52 14.72
N ILE A 236 -3.70 15.78 14.65
CA ILE A 236 -4.02 16.55 15.85
C ILE A 236 -5.28 15.96 16.50
N VAL A 237 -5.16 15.53 17.75
CA VAL A 237 -6.24 14.90 18.52
C VAL A 237 -6.18 15.37 19.98
N PRO A 238 -7.27 15.28 20.75
CA PRO A 238 -7.18 15.39 22.21
C PRO A 238 -6.12 14.42 22.75
N VAL A 239 -5.41 14.76 23.83
CA VAL A 239 -4.31 13.92 24.36
C VAL A 239 -4.73 12.47 24.64
N THR A 240 -6.00 12.25 24.95
CA THR A 240 -6.57 10.90 25.19
C THR A 240 -6.75 10.08 23.91
N ASN A 241 -6.76 10.70 22.72
CA ASN A 241 -7.07 10.08 21.43
C ASN A 241 -8.32 9.16 21.53
N PRO A 242 -9.51 9.74 21.78
CA PRO A 242 -10.69 8.95 22.16
C PRO A 242 -11.13 7.98 21.06
N ASP A 243 -10.93 8.33 19.78
CA ASP A 243 -11.27 7.49 18.62
C ASP A 243 -10.21 6.41 18.32
N LYS A 244 -9.09 6.44 19.06
CA LYS A 244 -7.94 5.54 18.91
C LYS A 244 -7.45 5.51 17.46
N ILE A 245 -7.30 6.70 16.86
CA ILE A 245 -6.73 6.85 15.53
C ILE A 245 -5.29 6.34 15.56
N GLN A 246 -4.91 5.54 14.57
CA GLN A 246 -3.58 4.97 14.46
C GLN A 246 -2.55 6.02 14.03
N SER A 247 -1.32 5.91 14.53
CA SER A 247 -0.21 6.84 14.23
C SER A 247 0.36 6.73 12.82
N ALA A 248 0.02 5.65 12.11
CA ALA A 248 0.28 5.42 10.69
C ALA A 248 -0.79 4.46 10.13
N SER A 249 -0.99 4.50 8.82
CA SER A 249 -1.97 3.69 8.09
C SER A 249 -3.36 3.74 8.73
N ALA A 250 -3.82 4.96 9.02
CA ALA A 250 -5.07 5.16 9.75
C ALA A 250 -6.26 4.62 8.96
N THR A 251 -7.10 3.88 9.67
CA THR A 251 -8.42 3.43 9.20
C THR A 251 -9.55 4.12 9.96
N ARG A 252 -9.21 5.15 10.74
CA ARG A 252 -10.11 5.88 11.64
C ARG A 252 -9.88 7.38 11.50
N TRP A 253 -10.93 8.11 11.84
CA TRP A 253 -10.93 9.57 11.90
C TRP A 253 -11.71 10.01 13.13
N GLY A 254 -11.52 11.26 13.54
CA GLY A 254 -12.18 11.86 14.70
C GLY A 254 -12.79 13.21 14.35
N ARG A 255 -13.82 13.58 15.11
CA ARG A 255 -14.53 14.87 15.03
C ARG A 255 -14.54 15.50 16.41
N TYR A 256 -13.95 16.67 16.55
CA TYR A 256 -13.76 17.30 17.86
C TYR A 256 -14.37 18.69 17.88
N ASP A 257 -15.21 18.96 18.90
CA ASP A 257 -15.83 20.28 19.10
C ASP A 257 -14.80 21.25 19.67
N CYS A 258 -14.65 22.40 19.03
CA CYS A 258 -13.77 23.49 19.43
C CYS A 258 -14.50 24.84 19.42
N SER A 259 -15.83 24.83 19.46
CA SER A 259 -16.66 26.04 19.41
C SER A 259 -16.35 27.05 20.52
N GLN A 260 -15.93 26.57 21.68
CA GLN A 260 -15.58 27.38 22.86
C GLN A 260 -14.09 27.71 22.95
N MET A 261 -13.30 27.37 21.94
CA MET A 261 -11.85 27.53 21.95
C MET A 261 -11.41 28.61 20.96
N ASP A 262 -10.66 29.59 21.46
CA ASP A 262 -9.94 30.55 20.60
C ASP A 262 -8.63 29.96 20.05
N ARG A 263 -8.09 28.91 20.67
CA ARG A 263 -6.80 28.27 20.35
C ARG A 263 -6.80 26.82 20.82
N LEU A 264 -6.11 25.93 20.11
CA LEU A 264 -5.77 24.59 20.62
C LEU A 264 -4.61 24.67 21.63
N GLN A 265 -4.83 24.26 22.87
CA GLN A 265 -3.83 24.36 23.93
C GLN A 265 -2.84 23.19 23.92
N SER A 266 -1.56 23.49 24.17
CA SER A 266 -0.55 22.47 24.47
C SER A 266 -0.95 21.69 25.72
N GLY A 267 -0.75 20.36 25.69
CA GLY A 267 -1.15 19.47 26.78
C GLY A 267 -2.63 19.07 26.80
N GLU A 268 -3.49 19.74 26.04
CA GLU A 268 -4.88 19.31 25.80
C GLU A 268 -5.03 18.58 24.46
N PHE A 269 -4.24 19.02 23.47
CA PHE A 269 -4.11 18.38 22.18
C PHE A 269 -2.65 17.94 21.95
N LYS A 270 -2.49 16.93 21.11
CA LYS A 270 -1.20 16.42 20.65
C LYS A 270 -1.29 15.97 19.21
N THR A 271 -0.15 15.77 18.56
CA THR A 271 -0.11 14.95 17.36
C THR A 271 0.11 13.48 17.70
N ILE A 272 -0.55 12.60 16.94
CA ILE A 272 -0.25 11.17 16.90
C ILE A 272 0.48 10.76 15.62
N HIS A 273 0.85 11.70 14.78
CA HIS A 273 1.36 11.42 13.44
C HIS A 273 2.82 10.93 13.46
N ALA A 274 3.08 9.73 12.92
CA ALA A 274 4.41 9.11 12.97
C ALA A 274 5.41 9.65 11.92
N GLY A 275 5.00 10.56 11.04
CA GLY A 275 5.82 11.03 9.91
C GLY A 275 6.69 12.27 10.17
N PHE A 276 6.61 12.89 11.36
CA PHE A 276 7.45 14.03 11.74
C PHE A 276 7.67 14.04 13.27
N ASP A 277 8.66 14.81 13.75
CA ASP A 277 8.94 14.98 15.18
C ASP A 277 7.77 15.71 15.88
N PRO A 278 7.08 15.09 16.85
CA PRO A 278 5.90 15.67 17.47
C PRO A 278 6.20 16.92 18.31
N ALA A 279 7.46 17.18 18.69
CA ALA A 279 7.80 18.20 19.68
C ALA A 279 7.21 19.59 19.37
N ALA A 280 7.28 20.03 18.10
CA ALA A 280 6.73 21.33 17.71
C ALA A 280 5.20 21.36 17.73
N ALA A 281 4.55 20.29 17.26
CA ALA A 281 3.09 20.19 17.23
C ALA A 281 2.49 19.97 18.63
N ASP A 282 3.20 19.29 19.53
CA ASP A 282 2.76 19.10 20.91
C ASP A 282 3.00 20.36 21.74
N ALA A 283 4.06 21.12 21.46
CA ALA A 283 4.30 22.43 22.05
C ALA A 283 3.30 23.49 21.57
N ASP A 284 2.88 23.42 20.30
CA ASP A 284 1.83 24.27 19.75
C ASP A 284 1.03 23.54 18.65
N PRO A 285 -0.14 22.96 18.95
CA PRO A 285 -0.95 22.22 17.97
C PRO A 285 -1.40 23.06 16.79
N ASN A 286 -1.40 24.39 16.95
CA ASN A 286 -1.87 25.32 15.93
C ASN A 286 -0.91 25.44 14.73
N VAL A 287 0.35 25.02 14.89
CA VAL A 287 1.31 24.97 13.76
C VAL A 287 0.90 23.92 12.70
N VAL A 288 0.14 22.90 13.11
CA VAL A 288 -0.40 21.86 12.21
C VAL A 288 -1.85 22.16 11.84
N LEU A 289 -2.65 22.56 12.84
CA LEU A 289 -4.07 22.88 12.65
C LEU A 289 -4.30 24.34 13.08
N PRO A 290 -4.23 25.33 12.15
CA PRO A 290 -4.17 26.76 12.45
C PRO A 290 -5.52 27.33 12.93
N TRP A 291 -6.02 26.80 14.04
CA TRP A 291 -7.31 27.14 14.61
C TRP A 291 -7.35 28.58 15.11
N ASP A 292 -6.29 29.02 15.76
CA ASP A 292 -6.13 30.37 16.29
C ASP A 292 -6.20 31.44 15.19
N VAL A 293 -5.45 31.26 14.11
CA VAL A 293 -5.47 32.17 12.95
C VAL A 293 -6.86 32.17 12.30
N LEU A 294 -7.50 31.01 12.17
CA LEU A 294 -8.85 30.95 11.62
C LEU A 294 -9.89 31.62 12.53
N LYS A 295 -9.72 31.56 13.85
CA LYS A 295 -10.54 32.31 14.79
C LYS A 295 -10.34 33.82 14.69
N GLU A 296 -9.11 34.27 14.45
CA GLU A 296 -8.83 35.69 14.16
C GLU A 296 -9.51 36.12 12.85
N MET A 297 -9.37 35.35 11.77
CA MET A 297 -10.01 35.62 10.49
C MET A 297 -11.55 35.63 10.55
N GLU A 298 -12.15 34.79 11.41
CA GLU A 298 -13.58 34.82 11.71
C GLU A 298 -13.97 36.17 12.36
N LYS A 299 -13.20 36.65 13.35
CA LYS A 299 -13.43 37.93 14.03
C LYS A 299 -13.26 39.12 13.08
N GLU A 300 -12.31 39.04 12.16
CA GLU A 300 -12.08 40.02 11.09
C GLU A 300 -13.12 39.96 9.97
N LYS A 301 -14.07 39.00 10.02
CA LYS A 301 -15.13 38.78 9.03
C LYS A 301 -14.61 38.45 7.63
N VAL A 302 -13.44 37.79 7.55
CA VAL A 302 -12.93 37.25 6.28
C VAL A 302 -13.89 36.18 5.74
N PHE A 303 -14.49 35.40 6.63
CA PHE A 303 -15.60 34.49 6.36
C PHE A 303 -16.68 34.59 7.43
N ALA A 304 -17.88 34.07 7.15
CA ALA A 304 -19.03 34.25 8.04
C ALA A 304 -18.87 33.51 9.37
N ARG A 305 -18.39 32.27 9.31
CA ARG A 305 -18.28 31.39 10.48
C ARG A 305 -17.23 30.31 10.31
N LEU A 306 -16.49 30.03 11.37
CA LEU A 306 -15.67 28.83 11.50
C LEU A 306 -16.55 27.70 12.00
N HIS A 307 -16.54 26.56 11.30
CA HIS A 307 -17.30 25.38 11.71
C HIS A 307 -16.87 24.95 13.12
N ASN A 308 -17.83 24.56 13.96
CA ASN A 308 -17.58 24.26 15.37
C ASN A 308 -16.65 23.06 15.58
N TYR A 309 -16.49 22.22 14.56
CA TYR A 309 -15.71 21.00 14.64
C TYR A 309 -14.53 21.03 13.69
N PHE A 310 -13.41 20.50 14.15
CA PHE A 310 -12.35 20.05 13.25
C PHE A 310 -12.39 18.52 13.10
N TYR A 311 -11.88 18.05 11.97
CA TYR A 311 -11.79 16.63 11.65
C TYR A 311 -10.33 16.21 11.57
N SER A 312 -10.02 15.03 12.08
CA SER A 312 -8.65 14.55 12.17
C SER A 312 -8.51 13.12 11.69
N THR A 313 -7.43 12.88 10.97
CA THR A 313 -6.90 11.54 10.69
C THR A 313 -5.38 11.66 10.54
N VAL A 314 -4.71 10.55 10.22
CA VAL A 314 -3.27 10.52 9.94
C VAL A 314 -3.05 10.22 8.46
N GLY A 315 -2.24 11.03 7.78
CA GLY A 315 -1.90 10.83 6.37
C GLY A 315 -0.81 9.77 6.14
N THR A 316 0.13 9.62 7.07
CA THR A 316 1.27 8.69 6.94
C THR A 316 0.79 7.26 6.71
N GLY A 317 1.11 6.69 5.54
CA GLY A 317 0.81 5.28 5.22
C GLY A 317 -0.67 4.98 4.99
N THR A 318 -1.56 5.98 4.99
CA THR A 318 -3.00 5.79 4.76
C THR A 318 -3.27 5.52 3.29
N THR A 319 -4.02 4.45 3.00
CA THR A 319 -4.32 4.07 1.63
C THR A 319 -5.32 5.04 0.99
N GLN A 320 -5.31 5.15 -0.33
CA GLN A 320 -6.31 5.96 -1.05
C GLN A 320 -7.73 5.46 -0.81
N ALA A 321 -7.92 4.13 -0.69
CA ALA A 321 -9.21 3.53 -0.41
C ALA A 321 -9.76 3.96 0.97
N GLU A 322 -8.92 3.90 2.01
CA GLU A 322 -9.32 4.34 3.35
C GLU A 322 -9.54 5.85 3.40
N ALA A 323 -8.67 6.65 2.77
CA ALA A 323 -8.86 8.10 2.69
C ALA A 323 -10.19 8.46 2.00
N LYS A 324 -10.56 7.75 0.92
CA LYS A 324 -11.84 7.92 0.23
C LYS A 324 -13.02 7.55 1.13
N ARG A 325 -12.99 6.40 1.79
CA ARG A 325 -14.05 5.97 2.72
C ARG A 325 -14.26 6.99 3.84
N MET A 326 -13.19 7.43 4.49
CA MET A 326 -13.28 8.43 5.58
C MET A 326 -13.85 9.76 5.07
N ALA A 327 -13.47 10.20 3.86
CA ALA A 327 -14.06 11.38 3.26
C ALA A 327 -15.57 11.22 3.02
N GLU A 328 -16.01 10.06 2.52
CA GLU A 328 -17.43 9.74 2.32
C GLU A 328 -18.23 9.75 3.64
N GLU A 329 -17.60 9.42 4.76
CA GLU A 329 -18.19 9.48 6.11
C GLU A 329 -18.22 10.89 6.71
N ILE A 330 -17.20 11.71 6.42
CA ILE A 330 -17.10 13.10 6.91
C ILE A 330 -18.04 14.05 6.17
N ILE A 331 -18.17 13.89 4.84
CA ILE A 331 -18.95 14.78 3.97
C ILE A 331 -20.40 15.00 4.44
N PRO A 332 -21.15 13.98 4.88
CA PRO A 332 -22.50 14.17 5.42
C PRO A 332 -22.58 15.18 6.56
N HIS A 333 -21.61 15.20 7.48
CA HIS A 333 -21.57 16.17 8.57
C HIS A 333 -21.33 17.59 8.06
N LEU A 334 -20.37 17.76 7.15
CA LEU A 334 -20.08 19.05 6.53
C LEU A 334 -21.29 19.62 5.79
N LYS A 335 -22.04 18.77 5.08
CA LYS A 335 -23.27 19.16 4.38
C LYS A 335 -24.38 19.54 5.34
N ALA A 336 -24.59 18.76 6.41
CA ALA A 336 -25.60 19.05 7.43
C ALA A 336 -25.37 20.42 8.09
N ASP A 337 -24.11 20.79 8.28
CA ASP A 337 -23.70 22.05 8.91
C ASP A 337 -23.55 23.22 7.91
N ASN A 338 -24.00 23.04 6.66
CA ASN A 338 -23.92 24.02 5.56
C ASN A 338 -22.52 24.61 5.36
N VAL A 339 -21.49 23.76 5.46
CA VAL A 339 -20.10 24.17 5.22
C VAL A 339 -19.92 24.51 3.74
N GLY A 340 -19.49 25.74 3.46
CA GLY A 340 -19.24 26.26 2.12
C GLY A 340 -17.80 26.04 1.62
N GLY A 341 -16.86 25.81 2.54
CA GLY A 341 -15.45 25.60 2.22
C GLY A 341 -14.74 24.72 3.23
N CYS A 342 -13.76 23.96 2.77
CA CYS A 342 -12.92 23.11 3.62
C CYS A 342 -11.45 23.46 3.41
N ILE A 343 -10.73 23.66 4.51
CA ILE A 343 -9.28 23.73 4.54
C ILE A 343 -8.79 22.35 4.95
N MET A 344 -8.10 21.66 4.04
CA MET A 344 -7.40 20.42 4.33
C MET A 344 -5.92 20.76 4.59
N VAL A 345 -5.51 20.75 5.85
CA VAL A 345 -4.10 20.94 6.22
C VAL A 345 -3.39 19.59 6.22
N SER A 346 -2.31 19.52 5.45
CA SER A 346 -1.36 18.41 5.46
C SER A 346 -0.15 18.75 6.32
N THR A 347 0.65 17.74 6.60
CA THR A 347 2.00 17.87 7.15
C THR A 347 2.96 18.61 6.25
#